data_AF-A0AAW5QP77-F1
#
_entry.id   AF-A0AAW5QP77-F1
#
_cell.length_a   1.000
_cell.length_b   1.000
_cell.length_c   1.000
_cell.angle_alpha   90.00
_cell.angle_beta   90.00
_cell.angle_gamma   90.00
#
_symmetry.space_group_name_H-M   'P 1'
#
loop_
_entity.id
_entity.type
_entity.pdbx_description
1 polymer ?
#
loop_
_entity_poly.entity_id
_entity_poly.type
_entity_poly.pdbx_seq_one_letter_code
_entity_poly.pdbx_strand_id
1 'polypeptide(L)'
;MDYDALREREQRERAEKLAAAAASAPVVSLASAGDERGSFAVVGDADTSDVAWYGSFHKDDRIFRPGDQDSADEASAGKAVFLAAKVRDHLEVEAVRLRLRVSSERIDGVKLADLAAKKQVILDLEVTPTGNPAEQWCLEPGYGEWRAIRLSDLVVAE
;
A
#
# COMPACT_ATOMS: atom_id res chain seq x y z
N MET A 1 25.35 4.19 -31.49
CA MET A 1 24.43 3.31 -30.75
C MET A 1 23.38 4.21 -30.13
N ASP A 2 22.12 4.01 -30.47
CA ASP A 2 21.03 4.85 -29.99
C ASP A 2 20.57 4.33 -28.62
N TYR A 3 21.12 4.94 -27.57
CA TYR A 3 20.86 4.56 -26.18
C TYR A 3 19.43 4.90 -25.74
N ASP A 4 18.79 5.87 -26.39
CA ASP A 4 17.42 6.27 -26.08
C ASP A 4 16.42 5.25 -26.63
N ALA A 5 16.64 4.76 -27.86
CA ALA A 5 15.84 3.67 -28.44
C ALA A 5 15.95 2.34 -27.64
N LEU A 6 17.11 2.08 -27.01
CA LEU A 6 17.30 0.91 -26.15
C LEU A 6 16.53 1.06 -24.83
N ARG A 7 16.58 2.25 -24.20
CA ARG A 7 15.81 2.55 -22.98
C ARG A 7 14.31 2.49 -23.19
N GLU A 8 13.80 3.01 -24.31
CA GLU A 8 12.38 2.97 -24.62
C GLU A 8 11.86 1.54 -24.82
N ARG A 9 12.66 0.68 -25.45
CA ARG A 9 12.36 -0.76 -25.58
C ARG A 9 12.33 -1.46 -24.23
N GLU A 10 13.32 -1.24 -23.38
CA GLU A 10 13.37 -1.84 -22.04
C GLU A 10 12.20 -1.38 -21.16
N GLN A 11 11.83 -0.10 -21.25
CA GLN A 11 10.66 0.47 -20.55
C GLN A 11 9.37 -0.18 -21.07
N ARG A 12 9.22 -0.34 -22.39
CA ARG A 12 8.02 -0.96 -22.98
C ARG A 12 7.91 -2.45 -22.65
N GLU A 13 9.00 -3.21 -22.74
CA GLU A 13 9.00 -4.62 -22.33
C GLU A 13 8.69 -4.77 -20.84
N ARG A 14 9.22 -3.88 -19.98
CA ARG A 14 8.88 -3.88 -18.55
C ARG A 14 7.41 -3.57 -18.33
N ALA A 15 6.86 -2.59 -19.03
CA ALA A 15 5.45 -2.21 -18.94
C ALA A 15 4.53 -3.34 -19.42
N GLU A 16 4.86 -4.00 -20.54
CA GLU A 16 4.09 -5.13 -21.08
C GLU A 16 4.16 -6.36 -20.15
N LYS A 17 5.34 -6.68 -19.60
CA LYS A 17 5.49 -7.75 -18.60
C LYS A 17 4.72 -7.45 -17.33
N LEU A 18 4.73 -6.20 -16.88
CA LEU A 18 3.97 -5.75 -15.71
C LEU A 18 2.47 -5.84 -15.96
N ALA A 19 1.99 -5.44 -17.14
CA ALA A 19 0.59 -5.52 -17.53
C ALA A 19 0.11 -6.97 -17.65
N ALA A 20 0.92 -7.86 -18.22
CA ALA A 20 0.61 -9.29 -18.31
C ALA A 20 0.57 -9.95 -16.91
N ALA A 21 1.52 -9.61 -16.03
CA ALA A 21 1.52 -10.07 -14.64
C ALA A 21 0.32 -9.51 -13.85
N ALA A 22 -0.10 -8.27 -14.14
CA ALA A 22 -1.27 -7.66 -13.50
C ALA A 22 -2.56 -8.42 -13.78
N ALA A 23 -2.76 -8.87 -15.02
CA ALA A 23 -4.04 -9.43 -15.47
C ALA A 23 -4.47 -10.71 -14.73
N SER A 24 -3.51 -11.48 -14.20
CA SER A 24 -3.78 -12.72 -13.44
C SER A 24 -3.32 -12.66 -11.98
N ALA A 25 -2.78 -11.52 -11.55
CA ALA A 25 -2.30 -11.35 -10.18
C ALA A 25 -3.47 -11.26 -9.18
N PRO A 26 -3.37 -11.91 -8.02
CA PRO A 26 -4.32 -11.71 -6.93
C PRO A 26 -4.44 -10.23 -6.57
N VAL A 27 -5.66 -9.79 -6.27
CA VAL A 27 -5.96 -8.41 -5.89
C VAL A 27 -6.04 -8.30 -4.38
N VAL A 28 -5.30 -7.36 -3.81
CA VAL A 28 -5.31 -7.00 -2.40
C VAL A 28 -6.00 -5.64 -2.27
N SER A 29 -7.07 -5.56 -1.48
CA SER A 29 -7.83 -4.33 -1.24
C SER A 29 -7.50 -3.80 0.16
N LEU A 30 -6.92 -2.60 0.24
CA LEU A 30 -6.54 -1.98 1.51
C LEU A 30 -6.97 -0.52 1.54
N ALA A 31 -7.29 -0.01 2.73
CA ALA A 31 -7.34 1.41 3.01
C ALA A 31 -6.28 1.77 4.05
N SER A 32 -5.63 2.93 3.91
CA SER A 32 -4.63 3.40 4.87
C SER A 32 -4.86 4.84 5.28
N ALA A 33 -4.53 5.15 6.52
CA ALA A 33 -4.51 6.49 7.06
C ALA A 33 -3.34 6.66 8.04
N GLY A 34 -2.78 7.86 8.08
CA GLY A 34 -1.86 8.30 9.12
C GLY A 34 -2.45 9.50 9.85
N ASP A 35 -1.97 9.77 11.05
CA ASP A 35 -2.30 10.97 11.82
C ASP A 35 -1.01 11.66 12.26
N GLU A 36 -0.96 12.98 12.13
CA GLU A 36 0.19 13.80 12.53
C GLU A 36 0.59 13.62 14.02
N ARG A 37 -0.31 13.14 14.88
CA ARG A 37 -0.05 12.77 16.29
C ARG A 37 0.79 11.51 16.42
N GLY A 38 1.01 10.77 15.34
CA GLY A 38 1.92 9.64 15.29
C GLY A 38 1.26 8.28 15.27
N SER A 39 -0.03 8.19 14.96
CA SER A 39 -0.74 6.93 14.74
C SER A 39 -0.94 6.64 13.25
N PHE A 40 -1.17 5.38 12.94
CA PHE A 40 -1.52 4.92 11.60
C PHE A 40 -2.45 3.73 11.68
N ALA A 41 -3.13 3.49 10.56
CA ALA A 41 -3.87 2.27 10.32
C ALA A 41 -3.80 1.85 8.86
N VAL A 42 -3.85 0.53 8.65
CA VAL A 42 -4.07 -0.15 7.38
C VAL A 42 -5.14 -1.18 7.65
N VAL A 43 -6.24 -1.10 6.92
CA VAL A 43 -7.41 -1.97 7.08
C VAL A 43 -7.69 -2.71 5.77
N GLY A 44 -8.26 -3.90 5.87
CA GLY A 44 -8.77 -4.63 4.71
C GLY A 44 -10.10 -4.06 4.23
N ASP A 45 -10.69 -4.70 3.22
CA ASP A 45 -12.08 -4.42 2.85
C ASP A 45 -13.04 -4.90 3.95
N ALA A 46 -14.24 -4.32 4.01
CA ALA A 46 -15.21 -4.56 5.09
C ALA A 46 -15.58 -6.05 5.28
N ASP A 47 -15.47 -6.85 4.22
CA ASP A 47 -15.82 -8.27 4.23
C ASP A 47 -14.64 -9.22 4.57
N THR A 48 -13.45 -8.67 4.87
CA THR A 48 -12.21 -9.43 5.03
C THR A 48 -11.69 -9.46 6.46
N SER A 49 -11.15 -8.34 6.94
CA SER A 49 -10.63 -8.12 8.28
C SER A 49 -10.75 -6.64 8.59
N ASP A 50 -11.52 -6.30 9.64
CA ASP A 50 -11.81 -4.91 10.02
C ASP A 50 -10.52 -4.08 10.22
N VAL A 51 -9.42 -4.72 10.64
CA VAL A 51 -8.09 -4.09 10.80
C VAL A 51 -6.96 -5.05 10.52
N ALA A 52 -6.11 -4.67 9.57
CA ALA A 52 -4.94 -5.46 9.23
C ALA A 52 -3.71 -5.06 10.05
N TRP A 53 -3.51 -3.75 10.27
CA TRP A 53 -2.35 -3.24 10.99
C TRP A 53 -2.62 -1.82 11.50
N TYR A 54 -2.53 -1.58 12.81
CA TYR A 54 -2.63 -0.22 13.36
C TYR A 54 -1.75 -0.05 14.59
N GLY A 55 -1.49 1.21 14.93
CA GLY A 55 -0.73 1.58 16.12
C GLY A 55 0.03 2.88 15.92
N SER A 56 1.13 3.06 16.65
CA SER A 56 1.98 4.24 16.53
C SER A 56 3.17 4.02 15.60
N PHE A 57 3.58 5.06 14.87
CA PHE A 57 4.83 5.04 14.13
C PHE A 57 6.00 4.81 15.09
N HIS A 58 6.97 4.00 14.65
CA HIS A 58 8.18 3.77 15.45
C HIS A 58 9.02 5.05 15.46
N LYS A 59 9.77 5.29 16.53
CA LYS A 59 10.71 6.43 16.66
C LYS A 59 11.76 6.52 15.54
N ASP A 60 12.01 5.40 14.86
CA ASP A 60 12.99 5.26 13.79
C ASP A 60 12.32 5.21 12.40
N ASP A 61 11.02 5.53 12.31
CA ASP A 61 10.35 5.67 11.03
C ASP A 61 11.00 6.81 10.24
N ARG A 62 11.44 6.50 9.02
CA ARG A 62 12.22 7.43 8.20
C ARG A 62 11.37 8.39 7.39
N ILE A 63 10.06 8.14 7.32
CA ILE A 63 9.12 8.93 6.53
C ILE A 63 8.34 9.85 7.46
N PHE A 64 7.76 9.29 8.53
CA PHE A 64 6.92 10.06 9.46
C PHE A 64 7.71 11.14 10.23
N ARG A 65 7.12 12.32 10.32
CA ARG A 65 7.60 13.47 11.09
C ARG A 65 6.47 13.92 12.03
N PRO A 66 6.70 13.98 13.35
CA PRO A 66 5.66 14.44 14.29
C PRO A 66 5.11 15.82 13.93
N GLY A 67 3.78 15.95 13.90
CA GLY A 67 3.10 17.21 13.53
C GLY A 67 3.05 17.51 12.02
N ASP A 68 3.35 16.53 11.17
CA ASP A 68 3.29 16.65 9.71
C ASP A 68 2.38 15.57 9.13
N GLN A 69 1.14 15.96 8.81
CA GLN A 69 0.10 15.07 8.27
C GLN A 69 0.53 14.43 6.94
N ASP A 70 1.20 15.16 6.05
CA ASP A 70 1.61 14.63 4.74
C ASP A 70 2.62 13.49 4.92
N SER A 71 3.53 13.65 5.88
CA SER A 71 4.47 12.59 6.23
C SER A 71 3.80 11.34 6.84
N ALA A 72 2.71 11.53 7.59
CA ALA A 72 1.93 10.44 8.17
C ALA A 72 1.16 9.68 7.09
N ASP A 73 0.55 10.40 6.16
CA ASP A 73 -0.13 9.84 5.00
C ASP A 73 0.84 9.03 4.12
N GLU A 74 2.02 9.59 3.79
CA GLU A 74 3.05 8.87 3.03
C GLU A 74 3.55 7.62 3.77
N ALA A 75 3.80 7.72 5.08
CA ALA A 75 4.30 6.62 5.88
C ALA A 75 3.27 5.48 5.98
N SER A 76 1.99 5.81 6.17
CA SER A 76 0.89 4.84 6.22
C SER A 76 0.66 4.14 4.87
N ALA A 77 0.69 4.89 3.76
CA ALA A 77 0.59 4.32 2.42
C ALA A 77 1.77 3.37 2.11
N GLY A 78 2.98 3.73 2.53
CA GLY A 78 4.15 2.85 2.43
C GLY A 78 4.01 1.56 3.24
N LYS A 79 3.33 1.59 4.38
CA LYS A 79 2.99 0.40 5.18
C LYS A 79 1.97 -0.50 4.47
N ALA A 80 0.98 0.07 3.78
CA ALA A 80 0.04 -0.71 2.98
C ALA A 80 0.73 -1.43 1.81
N VAL A 81 1.66 -0.76 1.12
CA VAL A 81 2.52 -1.39 0.10
C VAL A 81 3.37 -2.52 0.69
N PHE A 82 3.94 -2.31 1.88
CA PHE A 82 4.67 -3.37 2.59
C PHE A 82 3.78 -4.57 2.91
N LEU A 83 2.55 -4.34 3.37
CA LEU A 83 1.60 -5.38 3.71
C LEU A 83 1.19 -6.18 2.46
N ALA A 84 0.88 -5.52 1.35
CA ALA A 84 0.58 -6.19 0.08
C ALA A 84 1.76 -7.08 -0.39
N ALA A 85 2.99 -6.61 -0.23
CA ALA A 85 4.17 -7.43 -0.52
C ALA A 85 4.28 -8.66 0.40
N LYS A 86 3.79 -8.58 1.65
CA LYS A 86 3.70 -9.74 2.54
C LYS A 86 2.62 -10.72 2.14
N VAL A 87 1.47 -10.23 1.64
CA VAL A 87 0.46 -11.09 1.03
C VAL A 87 1.03 -11.82 -0.18
N ARG A 88 1.74 -11.12 -1.07
CA ARG A 88 2.46 -11.72 -2.20
C ARG A 88 3.43 -12.82 -1.75
N ASP A 89 4.30 -12.52 -0.77
CA ASP A 89 5.24 -13.50 -0.21
C ASP A 89 4.51 -14.74 0.33
N HIS A 90 3.37 -14.54 1.00
CA HIS A 90 2.58 -15.61 1.59
C HIS A 90 1.88 -16.49 0.55
N LEU A 91 1.41 -15.91 -0.56
CA LEU A 91 0.79 -16.64 -1.67
C LEU A 91 1.81 -17.28 -2.61
N GLU A 92 3.10 -17.00 -2.44
CA GLU A 92 4.20 -17.47 -3.29
C GLU A 92 4.00 -17.14 -4.78
N VAL A 93 3.41 -15.98 -5.07
CA VAL A 93 3.18 -15.46 -6.43
C VAL A 93 4.22 -14.42 -6.82
N GLU A 94 4.42 -14.23 -8.13
CA GLU A 94 5.42 -13.27 -8.63
C GLU A 94 5.04 -11.81 -8.33
N ALA A 95 3.74 -11.50 -8.37
CA ALA A 95 3.21 -10.16 -8.15
C ALA A 95 1.79 -10.20 -7.58
N VAL A 96 1.38 -9.10 -6.94
CA VAL A 96 -0.01 -8.83 -6.54
C VAL A 96 -0.42 -7.44 -7.02
N ARG A 97 -1.71 -7.26 -7.28
CA ARG A 97 -2.31 -5.93 -7.47
C ARG A 97 -2.76 -5.39 -6.12
N LEU A 98 -2.40 -4.15 -5.81
CA LEU A 98 -2.85 -3.46 -4.62
C LEU A 98 -3.81 -2.34 -5.03
N ARG A 99 -5.09 -2.48 -4.68
CA ARG A 99 -6.03 -1.36 -4.66
C ARG A 99 -5.90 -0.67 -3.30
N LEU A 100 -5.32 0.51 -3.30
CA LEU A 100 -5.06 1.28 -2.09
C LEU A 100 -5.96 2.51 -2.03
N ARG A 101 -6.81 2.57 -1.01
CA ARG A 101 -7.59 3.76 -0.67
C ARG A 101 -6.86 4.64 0.34
N VAL A 102 -6.77 5.94 0.04
CA VAL A 102 -6.17 6.96 0.92
C VAL A 102 -7.06 8.19 0.98
N SER A 103 -6.94 9.00 2.05
CA SER A 103 -7.72 10.24 2.17
C SER A 103 -7.05 11.45 1.54
N SER A 104 -5.71 11.43 1.44
CA SER A 104 -4.92 12.60 1.09
C SER A 104 -4.57 12.64 -0.40
N GLU A 105 -4.97 13.71 -1.07
CA GLU A 105 -4.57 14.03 -2.45
C GLU A 105 -3.10 14.46 -2.57
N ARG A 106 -2.43 14.72 -1.43
CA ARG A 106 -1.05 15.22 -1.37
C ARG A 106 0.01 14.12 -1.40
N ILE A 107 -0.40 12.85 -1.38
CA ILE A 107 0.53 11.71 -1.49
C ILE A 107 1.23 11.75 -2.85
N ASP A 108 2.56 11.65 -2.83
CA ASP A 108 3.37 11.47 -4.04
C ASP A 108 3.15 10.05 -4.62
N GLY A 109 2.16 9.95 -5.51
CA GLY A 109 1.79 8.70 -6.18
C GLY A 109 2.93 8.10 -7.02
N VAL A 110 3.84 8.92 -7.56
CA VAL A 110 4.98 8.43 -8.35
C VAL A 110 5.97 7.72 -7.44
N LYS A 111 6.37 8.38 -6.34
CA LYS A 111 7.24 7.79 -5.33
C LYS A 111 6.64 6.52 -4.71
N LEU A 112 5.33 6.51 -4.47
CA LEU A 112 4.62 5.35 -3.94
C LEU A 112 4.56 4.19 -4.94
N ALA A 113 4.30 4.47 -6.22
CA ALA A 113 4.33 3.48 -7.29
C ALA A 113 5.73 2.89 -7.47
N ASP A 114 6.79 3.72 -7.40
CA ASP A 114 8.18 3.25 -7.43
C ASP A 114 8.51 2.33 -6.24
N LEU A 115 8.01 2.66 -5.04
CA LEU A 115 8.15 1.81 -3.86
C LEU A 115 7.43 0.46 -4.05
N ALA A 116 6.22 0.48 -4.62
CA ALA A 116 5.42 -0.71 -4.89
C ALA A 116 6.07 -1.61 -5.95
N ALA A 117 6.56 -1.03 -7.05
CA ALA A 117 7.23 -1.75 -8.13
C ALA A 117 8.50 -2.48 -7.64
N LYS A 118 9.30 -1.86 -6.76
CA LYS A 118 10.46 -2.50 -6.11
C LYS A 118 10.10 -3.71 -5.24
N LYS A 119 8.82 -3.85 -4.90
CA LYS A 119 8.24 -4.94 -4.12
C LYS A 119 7.28 -5.77 -4.97
N GLN A 120 7.36 -5.71 -6.30
CA GLN A 120 6.48 -6.43 -7.23
C GLN A 120 4.99 -6.33 -6.85
N VAL A 121 4.60 -5.14 -6.36
CA VAL A 121 3.22 -4.75 -6.09
C VAL A 121 2.81 -3.79 -7.19
N ILE A 122 1.69 -4.07 -7.84
CA ILE A 122 1.12 -3.25 -8.90
C ILE A 122 0.07 -2.35 -8.26
N LEU A 123 0.40 -1.07 -8.11
CA LEU A 123 -0.42 -0.11 -7.36
C LEU A 123 -1.55 0.46 -8.21
N ASP A 124 -2.77 0.40 -7.68
CA ASP A 124 -3.96 1.13 -8.09
C ASP A 124 -4.37 2.03 -6.92
N LEU A 125 -4.10 3.34 -7.05
CA LEU A 125 -4.31 4.31 -5.96
C LEU A 125 -5.66 5.01 -6.13
N GLU A 126 -6.54 4.84 -5.16
CA GLU A 126 -7.83 5.52 -5.05
C GLU A 126 -7.75 6.59 -3.96
N VAL A 127 -8.01 7.85 -4.32
CA VAL A 127 -8.15 8.91 -3.31
C VAL A 127 -9.63 9.08 -2.96
N THR A 128 -9.95 8.89 -1.68
CA THR A 128 -11.29 8.98 -1.13
C THR A 128 -11.26 9.95 0.06
N PRO A 129 -11.48 11.26 -0.17
CA PRO A 129 -11.33 12.29 0.86
C PRO A 129 -12.23 12.14 2.08
N THR A 130 -13.31 11.34 1.98
CA THR A 130 -14.25 11.09 3.07
C THR A 130 -14.65 9.63 3.12
N GLY A 131 -14.78 9.08 4.33
CA GLY A 131 -15.21 7.69 4.51
C GLY A 131 -14.08 6.66 4.32
N ASN A 132 -12.82 7.06 4.53
CA ASN A 132 -11.71 6.13 4.63
C ASN A 132 -11.80 5.37 5.97
N PRO A 133 -12.07 4.05 5.96
CA PRO A 133 -12.26 3.29 7.19
C PRO A 133 -10.99 3.17 8.05
N ALA A 134 -9.81 3.52 7.54
CA ALA A 134 -8.58 3.54 8.32
C ALA A 134 -8.48 4.74 9.29
N GLU A 135 -9.19 5.84 9.03
CA GLU A 135 -9.07 7.07 9.84
C GLU A 135 -9.53 6.86 11.28
N GLN A 136 -10.65 6.15 11.48
CA GLN A 136 -11.16 5.84 12.82
C GLN A 136 -10.13 5.06 13.65
N TRP A 137 -9.37 4.15 13.02
CA TRP A 137 -8.38 3.32 13.69
C TRP A 137 -7.11 4.07 14.07
N CYS A 138 -6.89 5.27 13.54
CA CYS A 138 -5.83 6.15 14.02
C CYS A 138 -6.17 6.77 15.40
N LEU A 139 -7.45 6.78 15.79
CA LEU A 139 -7.93 7.28 17.08
C LEU A 139 -8.03 6.19 18.15
N GLU A 140 -8.09 4.92 17.72
CA GLU A 140 -8.25 3.79 18.62
C GLU A 140 -6.97 3.52 19.42
N PRO A 141 -7.07 3.32 20.76
CA PRO A 141 -5.91 2.97 21.57
C PRO A 141 -5.42 1.54 21.26
N GLY A 142 -4.11 1.34 21.40
CA GLY A 142 -3.48 0.03 21.29
C GLY A 142 -2.71 -0.16 20.00
N TYR A 143 -2.50 -1.43 19.64
CA TYR A 143 -1.81 -1.82 18.41
C TYR A 143 -2.34 -3.17 17.93
N GLY A 144 -2.37 -3.37 16.62
CA GLY A 144 -2.71 -4.63 15.98
C GLY A 144 -1.64 -4.95 14.96
N GLU A 145 -1.01 -6.13 15.05
CA GLU A 145 0.06 -6.52 14.13
C GLU A 145 -0.48 -7.30 12.94
N TRP A 146 0.01 -7.00 11.74
CA TRP A 146 -0.33 -7.77 10.54
C TRP A 146 0.02 -9.26 10.63
N ARG A 147 0.94 -9.64 11.51
CA ARG A 147 1.32 -11.06 11.74
C ARG A 147 0.24 -11.84 12.50
N ALA A 148 -0.69 -11.14 13.15
CA ALA A 148 -1.77 -11.76 13.92
C ALA A 148 -3.00 -12.10 13.06
N ILE A 149 -3.07 -11.59 11.83
CA ILE A 149 -4.16 -11.86 10.89
C ILE A 149 -3.76 -12.92 9.85
N ARG A 150 -4.75 -13.49 9.15
CA ARG A 150 -4.52 -14.33 7.98
C ARG A 150 -4.36 -13.44 6.75
N LEU A 151 -3.17 -13.44 6.16
CA LEU A 151 -2.87 -12.59 5.01
C LEU A 151 -3.72 -12.91 3.76
N SER A 152 -4.17 -14.16 3.64
CA SER A 152 -5.11 -14.58 2.58
C SER A 152 -6.44 -13.84 2.64
N ASP A 153 -6.85 -13.38 3.82
CA ASP A 153 -8.16 -12.73 3.99
C ASP A 153 -8.16 -11.36 3.31
N LEU A 154 -7.00 -10.72 3.13
CA LEU A 154 -6.87 -9.42 2.45
C LEU A 154 -7.02 -9.49 0.92
N VAL A 155 -7.12 -10.71 0.37
CA VAL A 155 -7.29 -10.93 -1.07
C VAL A 155 -8.78 -10.88 -1.42
N VAL A 156 -9.14 -10.09 -2.44
CA VAL A 156 -10.52 -9.95 -2.91
C VAL A 156 -10.73 -10.68 -4.24
N ALA A 157 -11.95 -11.13 -4.48
CA ALA A 157 -12.36 -11.68 -5.77
C ALA A 157 -12.63 -10.54 -6.77
N GLU A 158 -12.24 -10.72 -8.04
CA GLU A 158 -12.66 -9.86 -9.16
C GLU A 158 -13.96 -10.34 -9.80
#